data_AF-A0A254NN71-F1
#
_entry.id   AF-A0A254NN71-F1
#
_cell.length_a   1.000
_cell.length_b   1.000
_cell.length_c   1.000
_cell.angle_alpha   90.00
_cell.angle_beta   90.00
_cell.angle_gamma   90.00
#
_symmetry.space_group_name_H-M   'P 1'
#
loop_
_entity.id
_entity.type
_entity.pdbx_description
1 polymer ?
#
loop_
_entity_poly.entity_id
_entity_poly.type
_entity_poly.pdbx_seq_one_letter_code
_entity_poly.pdbx_strand_id
1 'polypeptide(L)'
;MTLRRRWGYYGFRPLTIGEILFFGGFTLLVGFVEETVYRGLILRTMLIKGTAVAAIVSSALFAITHLLNALSGQSMAETVLQIFYALLVGCSLALLWVKNRNILPLIAFHFIHNLIQFLSVDRESIPADIVILVILAAQCAWLVVSMRKPSAASAMPPVAAGGRTP
;
A
#
# COMPACT_ATOMS: atom_id res chain seq x y z
N MET A 1 44.55 12.20 16.64
CA MET A 1 44.33 10.73 16.76
C MET A 1 43.53 10.49 18.05
N THR A 2 42.21 10.57 17.98
CA THR A 2 41.30 10.25 19.10
C THR A 2 40.31 9.22 18.59
N LEU A 3 40.66 7.97 18.87
CA LEU A 3 39.95 6.78 18.44
C LEU A 3 38.69 6.60 19.31
N ARG A 4 37.60 7.32 19.00
CA ARG A 4 36.29 7.01 19.61
C ARG A 4 35.59 5.95 18.76
N ARG A 5 36.02 4.70 18.90
CA ARG A 5 35.18 3.54 18.58
C ARG A 5 34.06 3.50 19.61
N ARG A 6 32.81 3.71 19.20
CA ARG A 6 31.65 3.20 19.95
C ARG A 6 30.49 3.04 18.98
N TRP A 7 30.39 1.82 18.43
CA TRP A 7 29.17 1.17 17.97
C TRP A 7 27.95 2.10 17.86
N GLY A 8 27.78 2.73 16.70
CA GLY A 8 26.57 3.46 16.35
C GLY A 8 25.45 2.45 16.13
N TYR A 9 24.32 2.68 16.78
CA TYR A 9 23.10 1.90 16.64
C TYR A 9 22.73 1.76 15.16
N TYR A 10 22.75 0.54 14.63
CA TYR A 10 22.16 0.27 13.32
C TYR A 10 20.63 0.34 13.47
N GLY A 11 19.98 1.30 12.80
CA GLY A 11 18.54 1.29 12.52
C GLY A 11 17.76 2.54 12.95
N PHE A 12 17.79 2.93 14.22
CA PHE A 12 16.95 4.02 14.74
C PHE A 12 17.72 4.96 15.67
N ARG A 13 17.63 6.26 15.38
CA ARG A 13 18.08 7.33 16.29
C ARG A 13 17.21 7.37 17.55
N PRO A 14 17.71 7.83 18.72
CA PRO A 14 16.86 8.03 19.88
C PRO A 14 15.72 9.00 19.53
N LEU A 15 14.48 8.53 19.63
CA LEU A 15 13.28 9.30 19.33
C LEU A 15 12.72 9.90 20.62
N THR A 16 12.34 11.17 20.57
CA THR A 16 11.59 11.81 21.65
C THR A 16 10.12 11.39 21.61
N ILE A 17 9.43 11.47 22.75
CA ILE A 17 7.98 11.23 22.82
C ILE A 17 7.24 12.20 21.88
N GLY A 18 7.71 13.45 21.77
CA GLY A 18 7.15 14.43 20.85
C GLY A 18 7.22 14.00 19.39
N GLU A 19 8.35 13.45 18.95
CA GLU A 19 8.51 12.94 17.59
C GLU A 19 7.64 11.72 17.32
N ILE A 20 7.53 10.79 18.28
CA ILE A 20 6.67 9.61 18.15
C ILE A 20 5.20 10.05 17.98
N LEU A 21 4.74 10.98 18.82
CA LEU A 21 3.37 11.49 18.74
C LEU A 21 3.13 12.26 17.44
N PHE A 22 4.08 13.11 17.03
CA PHE A 22 3.97 13.90 15.82
C PHE A 22 3.95 13.01 14.56
N PHE A 23 4.97 12.18 14.35
CA PHE A 23 5.04 11.32 13.17
C PHE A 23 3.94 10.28 13.17
N GLY A 24 3.62 9.69 14.33
CA GLY A 24 2.52 8.74 14.46
C GLY A 24 1.16 9.34 14.07
N GLY A 25 0.84 10.52 14.61
CA GLY A 25 -0.41 11.22 14.27
C GLY A 25 -0.44 11.69 12.81
N PHE A 26 0.67 12.26 12.32
CA PHE A 26 0.80 12.75 10.96
C PHE A 26 0.65 11.63 9.93
N THR A 27 1.40 10.53 10.06
CA THR A 27 1.34 9.44 9.08
C THR A 27 0.04 8.66 9.14
N LEU A 28 -0.61 8.59 10.31
CA LEU A 28 -1.95 7.99 10.42
C LEU A 28 -2.98 8.85 9.68
N LEU A 29 -2.92 10.17 9.84
CA LEU A 29 -3.79 11.10 9.12
C LEU A 29 -3.57 11.02 7.62
N VAL A 30 -2.30 10.99 7.16
CA VAL A 30 -1.96 10.82 5.74
C VAL A 30 -2.54 9.51 5.21
N GLY A 31 -2.26 8.37 5.86
CA GLY A 31 -2.77 7.07 5.43
C GLY A 31 -4.31 7.01 5.42
N PHE A 32 -4.97 7.63 6.41
CA PHE A 32 -6.42 7.75 6.44
C PHE A 32 -6.96 8.56 5.25
N VAL A 33 -6.43 9.77 5.03
CA VAL A 33 -6.90 10.67 3.96
C VAL A 33 -6.66 10.05 2.60
N GLU A 34 -5.46 9.58 2.34
CA GLU A 34 -5.09 9.04 1.02
C GLU A 34 -5.89 7.78 0.70
N GLU A 35 -6.00 6.81 1.62
CA GLU A 35 -6.81 5.63 1.34
C GLU A 35 -8.30 5.97 1.19
N THR A 36 -8.82 6.91 1.98
CA THR A 36 -10.22 7.35 1.85
C THR A 36 -10.48 7.98 0.47
N VAL A 37 -9.57 8.81 -0.04
CA VAL A 37 -9.70 9.43 -1.36
C VAL A 37 -9.53 8.38 -2.47
N TYR A 38 -8.42 7.63 -2.47
CA TYR A 38 -8.10 6.76 -3.61
C TYR A 38 -8.91 5.47 -3.62
N ARG A 39 -9.12 4.82 -2.47
CA ARG A 39 -9.80 3.51 -2.36
C ARG A 39 -11.24 3.67 -1.90
N GLY A 40 -11.51 4.65 -1.03
CA GLY A 40 -12.86 4.94 -0.53
C GLY A 40 -13.74 5.75 -1.50
N LEU A 41 -13.16 6.59 -2.36
CA LEU A 41 -13.89 7.40 -3.33
C LEU A 41 -13.57 7.00 -4.77
N ILE A 42 -12.35 7.26 -5.25
CA ILE A 42 -11.98 7.13 -6.67
C ILE A 42 -12.16 5.70 -7.16
N LEU A 43 -11.57 4.71 -6.48
CA LEU A 43 -11.69 3.30 -6.82
C LEU A 43 -13.16 2.88 -6.88
N ARG A 44 -13.92 3.18 -5.82
CA ARG A 44 -15.33 2.79 -5.70
C ARG A 44 -16.20 3.38 -6.79
N THR A 45 -16.01 4.65 -7.13
CA THR A 45 -16.70 5.32 -8.23
C THR A 45 -16.36 4.65 -9.56
N MET A 46 -15.09 4.30 -9.77
CA MET A 46 -14.62 3.72 -11.03
C MET A 46 -14.98 2.23 -11.21
N LEU A 47 -15.43 1.53 -10.17
CA LEU A 47 -15.84 0.12 -10.27
C LEU A 47 -16.97 -0.11 -11.26
N ILE A 48 -17.80 0.89 -11.55
CA ILE A 48 -18.83 0.81 -12.59
C ILE A 48 -18.24 0.56 -13.99
N LYS A 49 -16.97 0.91 -14.21
CA LYS A 49 -16.22 0.66 -15.46
C LYS A 49 -15.41 -0.65 -15.42
N GLY A 50 -15.55 -1.43 -14.37
CA GLY A 50 -14.85 -2.70 -14.16
C GLY A 50 -13.62 -2.58 -13.26
N THR A 51 -13.28 -3.70 -12.61
CA THR A 51 -12.20 -3.79 -11.62
C THR A 51 -10.84 -3.34 -12.16
N ALA A 52 -10.49 -3.73 -13.39
CA ALA A 52 -9.19 -3.40 -13.97
C ALA A 52 -9.05 -1.88 -14.17
N VAL A 53 -10.05 -1.24 -14.77
CA VAL A 53 -10.06 0.22 -14.99
C VAL A 53 -10.01 0.96 -13.65
N ALA A 54 -10.81 0.50 -12.68
CA ALA A 54 -10.85 1.12 -11.35
C ALA A 54 -9.50 1.05 -10.63
N ALA A 55 -8.85 -0.11 -10.63
CA ALA A 55 -7.55 -0.31 -10.02
C ALA A 55 -6.47 0.55 -10.70
N ILE A 56 -6.44 0.57 -12.04
CA ILE A 56 -5.46 1.36 -12.81
C ILE A 56 -5.62 2.85 -12.53
N VAL A 57 -6.84 3.39 -12.64
CA VAL A 57 -7.09 4.83 -12.48
C VAL A 57 -6.80 5.29 -11.05
N SER A 58 -7.29 4.56 -10.04
CA SER A 58 -7.03 4.88 -8.63
C SER A 58 -5.52 4.88 -8.33
N SER A 59 -4.78 3.88 -8.83
CA SER A 59 -3.34 3.74 -8.58
C SER A 59 -2.50 4.77 -9.32
N ALA A 60 -2.88 5.11 -10.56
CA ALA A 60 -2.17 6.12 -11.35
C ALA A 60 -2.32 7.51 -10.75
N LEU A 61 -3.54 7.88 -10.33
CA LEU A 61 -3.78 9.17 -9.67
C LEU A 61 -3.03 9.25 -8.34
N PHE A 62 -3.01 8.16 -7.56
CA PHE A 62 -2.21 8.07 -6.33
C PHE A 62 -0.71 8.26 -6.59
N ALA A 63 -0.14 7.58 -7.59
CA ALA A 63 1.27 7.69 -7.89
C ALA A 63 1.68 9.09 -8.36
N ILE A 64 0.83 9.75 -9.15
CA ILE A 64 1.11 11.08 -9.71
C ILE A 64 1.22 12.16 -8.61
N THR A 65 0.50 12.05 -7.48
CA THR A 65 0.63 13.07 -6.42
C THR A 65 2.02 13.13 -5.81
N HIS A 66 2.81 12.07 -5.93
CA HIS A 66 4.17 12.04 -5.40
C HIS A 66 5.14 12.91 -6.22
N LEU A 67 4.72 13.42 -7.39
CA LEU A 67 5.43 14.52 -8.08
C LEU A 67 5.56 15.77 -7.20
N LEU A 68 4.63 16.00 -6.27
CA LEU A 68 4.71 17.12 -5.34
C LEU A 68 5.96 17.04 -4.44
N ASN A 69 6.53 15.86 -4.22
CA ASN A 69 7.76 15.70 -3.44
C ASN A 69 8.98 16.30 -4.16
N ALA A 70 9.01 16.27 -5.50
CA ALA A 70 10.05 16.97 -6.25
C ALA A 70 9.98 18.48 -6.04
N LEU A 71 8.78 19.05 -5.94
CA LEU A 71 8.58 20.47 -5.61
C LEU A 71 9.01 20.80 -4.18
N SER A 72 8.94 19.81 -3.28
CA SER A 72 9.40 19.90 -1.88
C SER A 72 10.90 19.61 -1.71
N GLY A 73 11.66 19.45 -2.80
CA GLY A 73 13.12 19.33 -2.78
C GLY A 73 13.68 17.90 -2.90
N GLN A 74 12.83 16.88 -3.10
CA GLN A 74 13.28 15.53 -3.41
C GLN A 74 13.93 15.47 -4.80
N SER A 75 14.98 14.67 -4.99
CA SER A 75 15.63 14.61 -6.30
C SER A 75 14.77 13.84 -7.32
N MET A 76 14.91 14.21 -8.61
CA MET A 76 14.07 13.64 -9.66
C MET A 76 14.19 12.12 -9.78
N ALA A 77 15.40 11.56 -9.61
CA ALA A 77 15.61 10.12 -9.64
C ALA A 77 14.82 9.39 -8.54
N GLU A 78 14.80 9.98 -7.34
CA GLU A 78 14.07 9.44 -6.19
C GLU A 78 12.56 9.56 -6.39
N THR A 79 12.10 10.68 -6.91
CA THR A 79 10.69 10.90 -7.26
C THR A 79 10.21 9.91 -8.31
N VAL A 80 10.99 9.65 -9.36
CA VAL A 80 10.63 8.66 -10.38
C VAL A 80 10.53 7.26 -9.77
N LEU A 81 11.51 6.85 -8.96
CA LEU A 81 11.47 5.56 -8.27
C LEU A 81 10.26 5.45 -7.34
N GLN A 82 9.98 6.52 -6.58
CA GLN A 82 8.83 6.62 -5.71
C GLN A 82 7.50 6.54 -6.47
N ILE A 83 7.39 7.10 -7.68
CA ILE A 83 6.18 7.00 -8.52
C ILE A 83 5.93 5.54 -8.93
N PHE A 84 6.96 4.80 -9.36
CA PHE A 84 6.81 3.39 -9.70
C PHE A 84 6.41 2.55 -8.48
N TYR A 85 7.03 2.82 -7.34
CA TYR A 85 6.68 2.20 -6.07
C TYR A 85 5.22 2.48 -5.68
N ALA A 86 4.82 3.76 -5.69
CA ALA A 86 3.48 4.21 -5.37
C ALA A 86 2.43 3.63 -6.34
N LEU A 87 2.77 3.44 -7.62
CA LEU A 87 1.88 2.80 -8.59
C LEU A 87 1.61 1.33 -8.22
N LEU A 88 2.63 0.57 -7.84
CA LEU A 88 2.50 -0.85 -7.50
C LEU A 88 1.85 -1.07 -6.13
N VAL A 89 2.21 -0.28 -5.12
CA VAL A 89 1.49 -0.25 -3.83
C VAL A 89 0.04 0.18 -4.07
N GLY A 90 -0.13 1.24 -4.86
CA GLY A 90 -1.34 1.69 -5.55
C GLY A 90 -2.29 0.55 -5.89
N CYS A 91 -1.81 -0.28 -6.81
CA CYS A 91 -2.52 -1.39 -7.40
C CYS A 91 -2.77 -2.50 -6.39
N SER A 92 -1.77 -2.85 -5.58
CA SER A 92 -1.87 -3.88 -4.55
C SER A 92 -3.00 -3.60 -3.56
N LEU A 93 -3.06 -2.38 -3.02
CA LEU A 93 -4.10 -1.96 -2.09
C LEU A 93 -5.47 -1.88 -2.78
N ALA A 94 -5.54 -1.39 -4.01
CA ALA A 94 -6.78 -1.38 -4.78
C ALA A 94 -7.35 -2.80 -4.96
N LEU A 95 -6.51 -3.77 -5.34
CA LEU A 95 -6.92 -5.16 -5.53
C LEU A 95 -7.30 -5.84 -4.20
N LEU A 96 -6.58 -5.55 -3.11
CA LEU A 96 -6.95 -6.01 -1.76
C LEU A 96 -8.31 -5.44 -1.32
N TRP A 97 -8.59 -4.17 -1.64
CA TRP A 97 -9.90 -3.57 -1.38
C TRP A 97 -10.98 -4.29 -2.19
N VAL A 98 -10.77 -4.53 -3.49
CA VAL A 98 -11.74 -5.23 -4.35
C VAL A 98 -12.08 -6.61 -3.78
N LYS A 99 -11.06 -7.35 -3.33
CA LYS A 99 -11.19 -8.71 -2.80
C LYS A 99 -11.87 -8.76 -1.44
N ASN A 100 -11.50 -7.85 -0.52
CA ASN A 100 -11.88 -7.96 0.89
C ASN A 100 -12.96 -6.95 1.33
N ARG A 101 -13.19 -5.89 0.55
CA ARG A 101 -14.13 -4.80 0.84
C ARG A 101 -13.94 -4.13 2.19
N ASN A 102 -12.70 -4.09 2.69
CA ASN A 102 -12.32 -3.47 3.96
C ASN A 102 -11.15 -2.50 3.75
N ILE A 103 -11.34 -1.25 4.19
CA ILE A 103 -10.35 -0.18 4.04
C ILE A 103 -9.39 -0.07 5.24
N LEU A 104 -9.77 -0.60 6.41
CA LEU A 104 -8.96 -0.46 7.63
C LEU A 104 -7.56 -1.08 7.51
N PRO A 105 -7.38 -2.30 6.94
CA PRO A 105 -6.05 -2.87 6.75
C PRO A 105 -5.18 -2.04 5.80
N LEU A 106 -5.79 -1.34 4.83
CA LEU A 106 -5.07 -0.50 3.89
C LEU A 106 -4.56 0.77 4.58
N ILE A 107 -5.42 1.41 5.39
CA ILE A 107 -5.04 2.57 6.20
C ILE A 107 -3.92 2.18 7.16
N ALA A 108 -4.03 1.03 7.83
CA ALA A 108 -3.01 0.54 8.74
C ALA A 108 -1.68 0.26 8.02
N PHE A 109 -1.71 -0.40 6.86
CA PHE A 109 -0.52 -0.61 6.04
C PHE A 109 0.15 0.71 5.66
N HIS A 110 -0.64 1.67 5.16
CA HIS A 110 -0.13 2.96 4.70
C HIS A 110 0.48 3.75 5.86
N PHE A 111 -0.23 3.82 6.99
CA PHE A 111 0.27 4.39 8.24
C PHE A 111 1.63 3.81 8.64
N ILE A 112 1.73 2.48 8.74
CA ILE A 112 2.97 1.79 9.15
C ILE A 112 4.09 2.06 8.16
N HIS A 113 3.80 1.98 6.86
CA HIS A 113 4.78 2.24 5.81
C HIS A 113 5.36 3.65 5.91
N ASN A 114 4.50 4.67 6.00
CA ASN A 114 4.95 6.06 6.09
C ASN A 114 5.67 6.30 7.41
N LEU A 115 5.19 5.72 8.52
CA LEU A 115 5.87 5.83 9.81
C LEU A 115 7.29 5.27 9.72
N ILE A 116 7.48 4.10 9.12
CA ILE A 116 8.82 3.54 8.89
C ILE A 116 9.66 4.50 8.06
N GLN A 117 9.14 5.02 6.95
CA GLN A 117 9.91 5.95 6.11
C GLN A 117 10.34 7.24 6.84
N PHE A 118 9.48 7.80 7.69
CA PHE A 118 9.83 9.00 8.48
C PHE A 118 10.80 8.72 9.63
N LEU A 119 10.83 7.49 10.16
CA LEU A 119 11.70 7.11 11.28
C LEU A 119 13.03 6.50 10.83
N SER A 120 13.11 5.98 9.61
CA SER A 120 14.34 5.43 9.02
C SER A 120 15.40 6.52 8.83
N VAL A 121 16.62 6.23 9.28
CA VAL A 121 17.77 7.15 9.19
C VAL A 121 18.58 6.91 7.92
N ASP A 122 18.58 5.66 7.44
CA ASP A 122 19.30 5.25 6.24
C ASP A 122 18.32 5.03 5.09
N ARG A 123 18.76 5.45 3.90
CA ARG A 123 18.02 5.18 2.67
C ARG A 123 18.35 3.79 2.18
N GLU A 124 17.31 3.04 1.81
CA GLU A 124 17.48 1.72 1.21
C GLU A 124 18.35 1.80 -0.06
N SER A 125 19.15 0.76 -0.27
CA SER A 125 19.98 0.66 -1.46
C SER A 125 19.12 0.39 -2.70
N ILE A 126 19.53 0.91 -3.87
CA ILE A 126 18.82 0.67 -5.14
C ILE A 126 18.48 -0.82 -5.37
N PRO A 127 19.37 -1.80 -5.09
CA PRO A 127 19.02 -3.22 -5.21
C PRO A 127 17.82 -3.65 -4.34
N ALA A 128 17.70 -3.12 -3.12
CA ALA A 128 16.58 -3.42 -2.24
C ALA A 128 15.25 -2.89 -2.82
N ASP A 129 15.26 -1.66 -3.34
CA ASP A 129 14.08 -1.07 -3.99
C ASP A 129 13.60 -1.91 -5.18
N ILE A 130 14.53 -2.39 -6.02
CA ILE A 130 14.19 -3.26 -7.17
C ILE A 130 13.56 -4.57 -6.70
N VAL A 131 14.10 -5.21 -5.66
CA VAL A 131 13.52 -6.44 -5.10
C VAL A 131 12.09 -6.19 -4.62
N ILE A 132 11.85 -5.08 -3.92
CA ILE A 132 10.52 -4.74 -3.42
C ILE A 132 9.55 -4.48 -4.58
N LEU A 133 9.97 -3.77 -5.63
CA LEU A 133 9.15 -3.56 -6.83
C LEU A 133 8.75 -4.89 -7.50
N VAL A 134 9.69 -5.84 -7.60
CA VAL A 134 9.41 -7.18 -8.15
C VAL A 134 8.40 -7.93 -7.28
N ILE A 135 8.55 -7.88 -5.96
CA ILE A 135 7.61 -8.50 -5.02
C ILE A 135 6.20 -7.90 -5.17
N LEU A 136 6.09 -6.57 -5.23
CA LEU A 136 4.80 -5.89 -5.39
C LEU A 136 4.14 -6.21 -6.74
N ALA A 137 4.92 -6.29 -7.81
CA ALA A 137 4.42 -6.68 -9.13
C ALA A 137 3.91 -8.13 -9.11
N ALA A 138 4.66 -9.05 -8.50
CA ALA A 138 4.26 -10.44 -8.32
C ALA A 138 2.98 -10.56 -7.46
N GLN A 139 2.86 -9.77 -6.40
CA GLN A 139 1.66 -9.70 -5.57
C GLN A 139 0.44 -9.22 -6.37
N CYS A 140 0.58 -8.18 -7.18
CA CYS A 140 -0.49 -7.70 -8.05
C CYS A 140 -0.95 -8.80 -9.02
N ALA A 141 -0.01 -9.48 -9.69
CA ALA A 141 -0.32 -10.58 -10.59
C ALA A 141 -1.04 -11.72 -9.87
N TRP A 142 -0.53 -12.13 -8.69
CA TRP A 142 -1.15 -13.15 -7.87
C TRP A 142 -2.57 -12.77 -7.44
N LEU A 143 -2.80 -11.53 -6.99
CA LEU A 143 -4.12 -11.05 -6.59
C LEU A 143 -5.10 -11.12 -7.76
N VAL A 144 -4.71 -10.64 -8.96
CA VAL A 144 -5.52 -10.72 -10.18
C VAL A 144 -5.90 -12.16 -10.51
N VAL A 145 -4.94 -13.09 -10.46
CA VAL A 145 -5.21 -14.52 -10.72
C VAL A 145 -6.10 -15.13 -9.62
N SER A 146 -5.88 -14.77 -8.36
CA SER A 146 -6.66 -15.30 -7.22
C SER A 146 -8.15 -14.92 -7.29
N MET A 147 -8.47 -13.78 -7.90
CA MET A 147 -9.85 -13.31 -8.07
C MET A 147 -10.57 -13.94 -9.27
N ARG A 148 -9.83 -14.60 -10.18
CA ARG A 148 -10.43 -15.32 -11.32
C ARG A 148 -10.91 -16.73 -10.96
N LYS A 149 -10.43 -17.30 -9.84
CA LYS A 149 -10.86 -18.62 -9.38
C LYS A 149 -12.24 -18.48 -8.72
N PRO A 150 -13.24 -19.31 -9.09
CA PRO A 150 -14.51 -19.37 -8.38
C PRO A 150 -14.25 -19.64 -6.89
N SER A 151 -14.86 -18.85 -6.00
CA SER A 151 -14.77 -19.12 -4.57
C SER A 151 -15.33 -20.50 -4.28
N ALA A 152 -14.65 -21.32 -3.46
CA ALA A 152 -15.14 -22.63 -3.03
C ALA A 152 -16.55 -22.57 -2.39
N ALA A 153 -16.98 -21.38 -1.95
CA ALA A 153 -18.33 -21.11 -1.46
C ALA A 153 -19.43 -21.22 -2.55
N SER A 154 -19.11 -21.09 -3.84
CA SER A 154 -20.09 -21.25 -4.93
C SER A 154 -20.24 -22.70 -5.41
N ALA A 155 -19.49 -23.64 -4.82
CA ALA A 155 -19.48 -25.05 -5.20
C ALA A 155 -20.28 -25.95 -4.24
N MET A 156 -21.03 -25.38 -3.28
CA MET A 156 -21.91 -26.20 -2.45
C MET A 156 -23.04 -26.76 -3.33
N PRO A 157 -23.19 -28.10 -3.40
CA PRO A 157 -24.30 -28.71 -4.13
C PRO A 157 -25.63 -28.28 -3.50
N PRO A 158 -26.71 -28.19 -4.29
CA PRO A 158 -28.03 -27.85 -3.76
C PRO A 158 -28.36 -28.82 -2.63
N VAL A 159 -28.68 -28.28 -1.45
CA VAL A 159 -29.25 -29.04 -0.35
C VAL A 159 -30.46 -29.77 -0.91
N ALA A 160 -30.37 -31.10 -0.95
CA ALA A 160 -31.47 -31.94 -1.41
C ALA A 160 -32.71 -31.56 -0.61
N ALA A 161 -33.71 -31.01 -1.30
CA ALA A 161 -35.02 -30.76 -0.72
C ALA A 161 -35.57 -32.12 -0.29
N GLY A 162 -35.45 -32.42 1.00
CA GLY A 162 -36.04 -33.60 1.61
C GLY A 162 -37.54 -33.53 1.41
N GLY A 163 -38.02 -34.27 0.41
CA GLY A 163 -39.42 -34.43 0.11
C GLY A 163 -40.14 -34.96 1.35
N ARG A 164 -41.04 -34.14 1.91
CA ARG A 164 -42.15 -34.67 2.70
C ARG A 164 -43.28 -34.90 1.72
N THR A 165 -43.47 -36.16 1.34
CA THR A 165 -44.74 -36.64 0.79
C THR A 165 -45.78 -36.74 1.93
N PRO A 166 -47.08 -36.65 1.60
CA PRO A 166 -48.12 -36.07 2.44
C PRO A 166 -48.48 -36.86 3.71
#